data_AF-A0A8J8AQ65-F1
#
_entry.id   AF-A0A8J8AQ65-F1
#
_cell.length_a   1.000
_cell.length_b   1.000
_cell.length_c   1.000
_cell.angle_alpha   90.00
_cell.angle_beta   90.00
_cell.angle_gamma   90.00
#
_symmetry.space_group_name_H-M   'P 1'
#
loop_
_entity.id
_entity.type
_entity.pdbx_description
1 polymer ?
#
loop_
_entity_poly.entity_id
_entity_poly.type
_entity_poly.pdbx_seq_one_letter_code
_entity_poly.pdbx_strand_id
1 'polypeptide(L)'
;MEVQKIVFALITIAIIFFLPPLLDGISRKIKAILQWRQGGPILQTYYDLQSLLSMEPILPTERLAFRIAPYIAFASALSAALVLPFGNFVPVRFTGDFFVFLYVLAMFSVAMMIAGFSVNSTYTNAGANREMMLILSIEPVLGVAIGIFALNAHSLSISGIPLNLTFTPSTILAYALLAYAVYAEGGFIPFDIAEAEPEILEGPLCEYSGKLLGIFKWSMLIKRLALLWLFVSFLVIPIIRDFIDISTFAGGLVVLVAQLVAVFVLYAIIAIIEASNARFRIDQAIRVNSKVFMASLVVLIIAALGW
;
A
#
# COMPACT_ATOMS: atom_id res chain seq x y z
N MET A 1 19.01 -25.71 -4.63
CA MET A 1 19.00 -24.26 -4.28
C MET A 1 18.31 -23.40 -5.34
N GLU A 2 18.56 -23.62 -6.64
CA GLU A 2 17.88 -22.85 -7.70
C GLU A 2 16.38 -23.16 -7.83
N VAL A 3 15.98 -24.44 -7.81
CA VAL A 3 14.57 -24.83 -7.89
C VAL A 3 13.73 -24.21 -6.77
N GLN A 4 14.25 -24.18 -5.53
CA GLN A 4 13.56 -23.55 -4.40
C GLN A 4 13.38 -22.04 -4.58
N LYS A 5 14.39 -21.34 -5.11
CA LYS A 5 14.29 -19.91 -5.41
C LYS A 5 13.26 -19.64 -6.52
N ILE A 6 13.22 -20.48 -7.55
CA ILE A 6 12.23 -20.37 -8.63
C ILE A 6 10.82 -20.59 -8.09
N VAL A 7 10.62 -21.59 -7.22
CA VAL A 7 9.33 -21.84 -6.58
C VAL A 7 8.89 -20.64 -5.74
N PHE A 8 9.77 -20.09 -4.90
CA PHE A 8 9.45 -18.88 -4.15
C PHE A 8 9.16 -17.68 -5.04
N ALA A 9 9.91 -17.48 -6.12
CA ALA A 9 9.65 -16.40 -7.07
C ALA A 9 8.26 -16.51 -7.72
N LEU A 10 7.87 -17.72 -8.15
CA LEU A 10 6.54 -17.98 -8.69
C LEU A 10 5.43 -17.74 -7.66
N ILE A 11 5.65 -18.18 -6.41
CA ILE A 11 4.71 -17.92 -5.31
C ILE A 11 4.58 -16.42 -5.05
N THR A 12 5.69 -15.68 -5.00
CA THR A 12 5.68 -14.23 -4.79
C THR A 12 4.93 -13.51 -5.89
N ILE A 13 5.17 -13.87 -7.16
CA ILE A 13 4.42 -13.32 -8.30
C ILE A 13 2.92 -13.64 -8.13
N ALA A 14 2.56 -14.88 -7.82
CA ALA A 14 1.16 -15.24 -7.60
C ALA A 14 0.53 -14.42 -6.46
N ILE A 15 1.24 -14.21 -5.36
CA ILE A 15 0.78 -13.37 -4.25
C ILE A 15 0.56 -11.92 -4.72
N ILE A 16 1.53 -11.31 -5.39
CA ILE A 16 1.45 -9.90 -5.81
C ILE A 16 0.27 -9.66 -6.76
N PHE A 17 0.00 -10.57 -7.70
CA PHE A 17 -1.05 -10.38 -8.69
C PHE A 17 -2.45 -10.81 -8.20
N PHE A 18 -2.55 -11.94 -7.49
CA PHE A 18 -3.84 -12.54 -7.14
C PHE A 18 -4.27 -12.22 -5.71
N LEU A 19 -3.39 -12.02 -4.73
CA LEU A 19 -3.82 -11.70 -3.37
C LEU A 19 -4.56 -10.36 -3.24
N PRO A 20 -4.17 -9.26 -3.92
CA PRO A 20 -4.83 -7.97 -3.71
C PRO A 20 -6.34 -7.96 -4.06
N PRO A 21 -6.79 -8.49 -5.22
CA PRO A 21 -8.22 -8.59 -5.52
C PRO A 21 -8.99 -9.48 -4.53
N LEU A 22 -8.36 -10.54 -4.01
CA LEU A 22 -8.97 -11.41 -3.01
C LEU A 22 -9.23 -10.63 -1.71
N LEU A 23 -8.24 -9.86 -1.25
CA LEU A 23 -8.36 -9.05 -0.05
C LEU A 23 -9.49 -8.03 -0.19
N ASP A 24 -9.55 -7.29 -1.31
CA ASP A 24 -10.63 -6.35 -1.58
C ASP A 24 -12.02 -7.03 -1.55
N GLY A 25 -12.15 -8.20 -2.18
CA GLY A 25 -13.36 -9.00 -2.14
C GLY A 25 -13.78 -9.41 -0.72
N ILE A 26 -12.82 -9.76 0.14
CA ILE A 26 -13.05 -10.03 1.57
C ILE A 26 -13.52 -8.76 2.29
N SER A 27 -12.88 -7.60 2.06
CA SER A 27 -13.30 -6.33 2.66
C SER A 27 -14.74 -5.97 2.28
N ARG A 28 -15.11 -6.11 1.01
CA ARG A 28 -16.50 -5.89 0.55
C ARG A 28 -17.49 -6.79 1.29
N LYS A 29 -17.13 -8.05 1.53
CA LYS A 29 -17.99 -8.98 2.29
C LYS A 29 -18.12 -8.57 3.75
N ILE A 30 -17.01 -8.22 4.40
CA ILE A 30 -17.00 -7.76 5.80
C ILE A 30 -17.86 -6.49 5.96
N LYS A 31 -17.66 -5.49 5.09
CA LYS A 31 -18.47 -4.26 5.07
C LYS A 31 -19.96 -4.55 4.91
N ALA A 32 -20.33 -5.47 4.02
CA ALA A 32 -21.73 -5.85 3.82
C ALA A 32 -22.35 -6.52 5.06
N ILE A 33 -21.61 -7.41 5.71
CA ILE A 33 -22.04 -8.07 6.96
C ILE A 33 -22.25 -7.03 8.06
N LEU A 34 -21.32 -6.08 8.23
CA LEU A 34 -21.45 -5.00 9.22
C LEU A 34 -22.65 -4.08 8.95
N GLN A 35 -23.00 -3.89 7.68
CA GLN A 35 -24.15 -3.09 7.24
C GLN A 35 -25.46 -3.89 7.20
N TRP A 36 -25.48 -5.14 7.69
CA TRP A 36 -26.65 -6.02 7.68
C TRP A 36 -27.26 -6.26 6.29
N ARG A 37 -26.42 -6.27 5.24
CA ARG A 37 -26.85 -6.59 3.87
C ARG A 37 -26.07 -7.77 3.31
N GLN A 38 -26.68 -8.47 2.35
CA GLN A 38 -25.97 -9.50 1.60
C GLN A 38 -25.03 -8.83 0.58
N GLY A 39 -23.72 -8.92 0.84
CA GLY A 39 -22.69 -8.49 -0.10
C GLY A 39 -22.43 -9.53 -1.19
N GLY A 40 -21.78 -9.11 -2.26
CA GLY A 40 -21.34 -9.97 -3.37
C GLY A 40 -20.43 -11.13 -2.95
N PRO A 41 -20.10 -12.04 -3.88
CA PRO A 41 -19.16 -13.12 -3.63
C PRO A 41 -17.74 -12.58 -3.36
N ILE A 42 -16.90 -13.36 -2.66
CA ILE A 42 -15.51 -12.97 -2.36
C ILE A 42 -14.70 -12.78 -3.66
N LEU A 43 -15.05 -13.52 -4.71
CA LEU A 43 -14.39 -13.43 -6.02
C LEU A 43 -14.89 -12.25 -6.89
N GLN A 44 -15.80 -11.41 -6.38
CA GLN A 44 -16.40 -10.32 -7.16
C GLN A 44 -15.35 -9.40 -7.80
N THR A 45 -14.32 -9.00 -7.05
CA THR A 45 -13.30 -8.08 -7.54
C THR A 45 -12.52 -8.67 -8.73
N TYR A 46 -12.37 -9.99 -8.82
CA TYR A 46 -11.78 -10.63 -10.00
C TYR A 46 -12.69 -10.53 -11.23
N TYR A 47 -14.00 -10.75 -11.06
CA TYR A 47 -14.95 -10.61 -12.16
C TYR A 47 -15.02 -9.16 -12.64
N ASP A 48 -14.99 -8.19 -11.73
CA ASP A 48 -14.97 -6.77 -12.06
C ASP A 48 -13.71 -6.40 -12.86
N LEU A 49 -12.53 -6.84 -12.41
CA LEU A 49 -11.27 -6.61 -13.13
C LEU A 49 -11.27 -7.30 -14.50
N GLN A 50 -11.72 -8.55 -14.59
CA GLN A 50 -11.81 -9.27 -15.86
C GLN A 50 -12.74 -8.55 -16.84
N SER A 51 -13.90 -8.08 -16.36
CA SER A 51 -14.86 -7.32 -17.15
C SER A 51 -14.24 -6.02 -17.68
N LEU A 52 -13.62 -5.22 -16.80
CA LEU A 52 -12.99 -3.96 -17.18
C LEU A 52 -11.85 -4.16 -18.18
N LEU A 53 -10.98 -5.16 -17.97
CA LEU A 53 -9.85 -5.45 -18.86
C LEU A 53 -10.28 -5.94 -20.24
N SER A 54 -11.50 -6.49 -20.36
CA SER A 54 -12.06 -6.96 -21.63
C SER A 54 -12.73 -5.86 -22.45
N MET A 55 -12.96 -4.68 -21.85
CA MET A 55 -13.63 -3.55 -22.51
C MET A 55 -12.62 -2.61 -23.18
N GLU A 56 -12.99 -2.09 -24.34
CA GLU A 56 -12.21 -1.05 -25.01
C GLU A 56 -12.33 0.29 -24.26
N PRO A 57 -11.21 0.99 -24.00
CA PRO A 57 -11.24 2.28 -23.34
C PRO A 57 -11.70 3.37 -24.30
N ILE A 58 -12.65 4.20 -23.86
CA ILE A 58 -13.01 5.45 -24.51
C ILE A 58 -12.00 6.51 -24.07
N LEU A 59 -11.37 7.18 -25.03
CA LEU A 59 -10.34 8.18 -24.78
C LEU A 59 -10.95 9.59 -24.93
N PRO A 60 -11.10 10.35 -23.84
CA PRO A 60 -11.63 11.72 -23.90
C PRO A 60 -10.57 12.71 -24.43
N THR A 61 -9.30 12.32 -24.50
CA THR A 61 -8.21 13.20 -24.91
C THR A 61 -7.08 12.39 -25.57
N GLU A 62 -6.42 12.99 -26.58
CA GLU A 62 -5.33 12.38 -27.34
C GLU A 62 -3.94 12.50 -26.66
N ARG A 63 -3.88 13.09 -25.47
CA ARG A 63 -2.63 13.31 -24.73
C ARG A 63 -2.03 11.97 -24.33
N LEU A 64 -0.74 11.78 -24.65
CA LEU A 64 0.02 10.58 -24.26
C LEU A 64 0.03 10.37 -22.74
N ALA A 65 0.07 11.46 -21.97
CA ALA A 65 0.04 11.42 -20.52
C ALA A 65 -1.17 10.64 -19.95
N PHE A 66 -2.36 10.82 -20.55
CA PHE A 66 -3.57 10.09 -20.18
C PHE A 66 -3.44 8.58 -20.45
N ARG A 67 -2.88 8.22 -21.61
CA ARG A 67 -2.72 6.80 -22.00
C ARG A 67 -1.66 6.08 -21.16
N ILE A 68 -0.59 6.78 -20.77
CA ILE A 68 0.58 6.20 -20.11
C ILE A 68 0.40 6.16 -18.58
N ALA A 69 -0.34 7.10 -17.98
CA ALA A 69 -0.51 7.19 -16.53
C ALA A 69 -0.93 5.87 -15.83
N PRO A 70 -1.92 5.10 -16.33
CA PRO A 70 -2.29 3.82 -15.72
C PRO A 70 -1.14 2.81 -15.69
N TYR A 71 -0.33 2.77 -16.76
CA TYR A 71 0.81 1.85 -16.86
C TYR A 71 1.95 2.25 -15.94
N ILE A 72 2.19 3.56 -15.75
CA ILE A 72 3.16 4.05 -14.77
C ILE A 72 2.72 3.67 -13.36
N ALA A 73 1.45 3.91 -13.00
CA ALA A 73 0.90 3.53 -11.71
C ALA A 73 1.00 2.01 -11.46
N PHE A 74 0.73 1.20 -12.49
CA PHE A 74 0.86 -0.25 -12.40
C PHE A 74 2.31 -0.70 -12.22
N ALA A 75 3.23 -0.17 -13.04
CA ALA A 75 4.64 -0.50 -12.95
C ALA A 75 5.25 -0.07 -11.62
N SER A 76 4.84 1.08 -11.07
CA SER A 76 5.31 1.56 -9.79
C SER A 76 4.78 0.70 -8.64
N ALA A 77 3.48 0.40 -8.59
CA ALA A 77 2.92 -0.49 -7.58
C ALA A 77 3.58 -1.88 -7.59
N LEU A 78 3.82 -2.44 -8.79
CA LEU A 78 4.53 -3.72 -8.95
C LEU A 78 5.98 -3.63 -8.45
N SER A 79 6.69 -2.58 -8.82
CA SER A 79 8.09 -2.38 -8.40
C SER A 79 8.20 -2.22 -6.88
N ALA A 80 7.25 -1.52 -6.26
CA ALA A 80 7.18 -1.39 -4.80
C ALA A 80 6.99 -2.76 -4.12
N ALA A 81 6.13 -3.62 -4.69
CA ALA A 81 5.89 -4.96 -4.14
C ALA A 81 7.10 -5.90 -4.29
N LEU A 82 7.88 -5.78 -5.38
CA LEU A 82 9.04 -6.65 -5.66
C LEU A 82 10.24 -6.44 -4.72
N VAL A 83 10.32 -5.28 -4.06
CA VAL A 83 11.37 -4.95 -3.10
C VAL A 83 11.12 -5.60 -1.73
N LEU A 84 9.89 -6.05 -1.47
CA LEU A 84 9.50 -6.54 -0.15
C LEU A 84 9.93 -7.99 0.10
N PRO A 85 10.19 -8.38 1.37
CA PRO A 85 10.53 -9.75 1.73
C PRO A 85 9.29 -10.64 1.84
N PHE A 86 9.27 -11.74 1.09
CA PHE A 86 8.26 -12.80 1.15
C PHE A 86 8.87 -14.04 1.80
N GLY A 87 8.68 -14.21 3.09
CA GLY A 87 9.36 -15.23 3.88
C GLY A 87 10.88 -15.04 3.85
N ASN A 88 11.59 -16.02 3.29
CA ASN A 88 13.05 -15.97 3.10
C ASN A 88 13.47 -15.49 1.70
N PHE A 89 12.51 -15.14 0.84
CA PHE A 89 12.80 -14.74 -0.54
C PHE A 89 12.48 -13.26 -0.77
N VAL A 90 13.45 -12.53 -1.30
CA VAL A 90 13.30 -11.15 -1.75
C VAL A 90 13.58 -11.14 -3.25
N PRO A 91 12.60 -10.79 -4.11
CA PRO A 91 12.79 -10.78 -5.55
C PRO A 91 13.92 -9.84 -5.99
N VAL A 92 13.93 -8.61 -5.46
CA VAL A 92 14.92 -7.58 -5.78
C VAL A 92 15.54 -7.06 -4.49
N ARG A 93 16.82 -7.34 -4.27
CA ARG A 93 17.55 -6.92 -3.06
C ARG A 93 18.78 -6.10 -3.43
N PHE A 94 18.88 -4.91 -2.88
CA PHE A 94 20.06 -4.05 -3.00
C PHE A 94 20.15 -3.08 -1.81
N THR A 95 21.33 -2.49 -1.59
CA THR A 95 21.54 -1.51 -0.53
C THR A 95 20.84 -0.20 -0.87
N GLY A 96 19.98 0.30 0.02
CA GLY A 96 19.21 1.54 -0.21
C GLY A 96 17.87 1.32 -0.94
N ASP A 97 17.40 0.07 -0.99
CA ASP A 97 16.07 -0.28 -1.51
C ASP A 97 14.91 0.46 -0.81
N PHE A 98 15.13 0.93 0.43
CA PHE A 98 14.28 1.83 1.18
C PHE A 98 13.91 3.11 0.42
N PHE A 99 14.89 3.83 -0.12
CA PHE A 99 14.64 5.08 -0.84
C PHE A 99 13.89 4.82 -2.15
N VAL A 100 14.24 3.73 -2.83
CA VAL A 100 13.56 3.33 -4.06
C VAL A 100 12.10 3.00 -3.78
N PHE A 101 11.80 2.29 -2.69
CA PHE A 101 10.43 1.99 -2.30
C PHE A 101 9.59 3.27 -2.09
N LEU A 102 10.12 4.27 -1.38
CA LEU A 102 9.45 5.56 -1.19
C LEU A 102 9.21 6.28 -2.52
N TYR A 103 10.25 6.43 -3.36
CA TYR A 103 10.11 7.14 -4.62
C TYR A 103 9.20 6.43 -5.63
N VAL A 104 9.19 5.10 -5.62
CA VAL A 104 8.29 4.33 -6.47
C VAL A 104 6.83 4.50 -6.01
N LEU A 105 6.55 4.53 -4.70
CA LEU A 105 5.22 4.89 -4.20
C LEU A 105 4.83 6.32 -4.54
N ALA A 106 5.76 7.28 -4.40
CA ALA A 106 5.54 8.65 -4.84
C ALA A 106 5.22 8.72 -6.35
N MET A 107 5.88 7.89 -7.17
CA MET A 107 5.62 7.81 -8.61
C MET A 107 4.21 7.28 -8.93
N PHE A 108 3.67 6.35 -8.14
CA PHE A 108 2.26 5.94 -8.25
C PHE A 108 1.33 7.15 -8.08
N SER A 109 1.59 7.91 -7.03
CA SER A 109 0.82 9.07 -6.60
C SER A 109 0.92 10.21 -7.62
N VAL A 110 2.10 10.45 -8.19
CA VAL A 110 2.29 11.36 -9.34
C VAL A 110 1.54 10.86 -10.59
N ALA A 111 1.52 9.55 -10.85
CA ALA A 111 0.76 9.01 -11.98
C ALA A 111 -0.75 9.26 -11.84
N MET A 112 -1.30 9.17 -10.62
CA MET A 112 -2.68 9.55 -10.33
C MET A 112 -2.93 11.05 -10.57
N MET A 113 -1.99 11.92 -10.18
CA MET A 113 -2.09 13.36 -10.46
C MET A 113 -2.06 13.66 -11.97
N ILE A 114 -1.12 13.04 -12.71
CA ILE A 114 -1.03 13.18 -14.17
C ILE A 114 -2.32 12.69 -14.82
N ALA A 115 -2.88 11.59 -14.32
CA ALA A 115 -4.13 11.03 -14.82
C ALA A 115 -5.25 12.07 -14.76
N GLY A 116 -5.34 12.80 -13.67
CA GLY A 116 -6.38 13.81 -13.48
C GLY A 116 -6.14 15.12 -14.23
N PHE A 117 -4.91 15.64 -14.23
CA PHE A 117 -4.56 16.89 -14.96
C PHE A 117 -4.54 16.72 -16.48
N SER A 118 -4.48 15.48 -16.97
CA SER A 118 -4.47 15.22 -18.41
C SER A 118 -5.81 15.54 -19.08
N VAL A 119 -6.92 15.57 -18.33
CA VAL A 119 -8.26 15.84 -18.87
C VAL A 119 -8.75 17.21 -18.42
N ASN A 120 -9.38 17.96 -19.34
CA ASN A 120 -9.99 19.25 -19.04
C ASN A 120 -11.38 19.08 -18.41
N SER A 121 -11.45 18.50 -17.22
CA SER A 121 -12.67 18.36 -16.43
C SER A 121 -12.49 18.96 -15.04
N THR A 122 -13.48 19.69 -14.55
CA THR A 122 -13.39 20.40 -13.26
C THR A 122 -13.27 19.43 -12.09
N TYR A 123 -14.01 18.33 -12.12
CA TYR A 123 -14.00 17.30 -11.07
C TYR A 123 -12.67 16.55 -11.02
N THR A 124 -12.16 16.16 -12.18
CA THR A 124 -10.90 15.41 -12.30
C THR A 124 -9.70 16.25 -11.82
N ASN A 125 -9.66 17.54 -12.18
CA ASN A 125 -8.64 18.48 -11.69
C ASN A 125 -8.76 18.74 -10.18
N ALA A 126 -9.99 18.84 -9.65
CA ALA A 126 -10.21 18.97 -8.21
C ALA A 126 -9.73 17.72 -7.44
N GLY A 127 -9.98 16.52 -7.98
CA GLY A 127 -9.47 15.26 -7.43
C GLY A 127 -7.95 15.18 -7.45
N ALA A 128 -7.30 15.56 -8.55
CA ALA A 128 -5.84 15.60 -8.66
C ALA A 128 -5.19 16.57 -7.66
N ASN A 129 -5.80 17.73 -7.42
CA ASN A 129 -5.34 18.68 -6.40
C ASN A 129 -5.46 18.10 -4.99
N ARG A 130 -6.55 17.36 -4.69
CA ARG A 130 -6.73 16.68 -3.40
C ARG A 130 -5.67 15.60 -3.18
N GLU A 131 -5.43 14.79 -4.21
CA GLU A 131 -4.39 13.77 -4.20
C GLU A 131 -3.03 14.40 -3.91
N MET A 132 -2.67 15.48 -4.62
CA MET A 132 -1.43 16.23 -4.38
C MET A 132 -1.28 16.67 -2.92
N MET A 133 -2.32 17.24 -2.32
CA MET A 133 -2.28 17.70 -0.93
C MET A 133 -2.12 16.54 0.06
N LEU A 134 -2.74 15.39 -0.20
CA LEU A 134 -2.61 14.20 0.64
C LEU A 134 -1.19 13.66 0.60
N ILE A 135 -0.64 13.45 -0.60
CA ILE A 135 0.72 12.90 -0.81
C ILE A 135 1.77 13.76 -0.09
N LEU A 136 1.73 15.08 -0.31
CA LEU A 136 2.65 16.02 0.33
C LEU A 136 2.59 15.99 1.86
N SER A 137 1.46 15.58 2.42
CA SER A 137 1.26 15.53 3.87
C SER A 137 1.67 14.20 4.48
N ILE A 138 1.44 13.07 3.78
CA ILE A 138 1.61 11.73 4.34
C ILE A 138 2.94 11.07 3.98
N GLU A 139 3.50 11.37 2.81
CA GLU A 139 4.76 10.78 2.37
C GLU A 139 5.93 11.09 3.33
N PRO A 140 6.06 12.33 3.87
CA PRO A 140 7.06 12.62 4.89
C PRO A 140 6.87 11.79 6.17
N VAL A 141 5.62 11.50 6.56
CA VAL A 141 5.31 10.67 7.74
C VAL A 141 5.77 9.23 7.49
N LEU A 142 5.47 8.68 6.32
CA LEU A 142 5.91 7.33 5.93
C LEU A 142 7.45 7.25 5.90
N GLY A 143 8.10 8.26 5.32
CA GLY A 143 9.56 8.34 5.25
C GLY A 143 10.22 8.39 6.63
N VAL A 144 9.71 9.22 7.55
CA VAL A 144 10.21 9.29 8.93
C VAL A 144 9.93 7.99 9.69
N ALA A 145 8.74 7.40 9.54
CA ALA A 145 8.38 6.14 10.21
C ALA A 145 9.35 5.01 9.84
N ILE A 146 9.62 4.81 8.55
CA ILE A 146 10.58 3.81 8.09
C ILE A 146 12.02 4.21 8.45
N GLY A 147 12.34 5.52 8.43
CA GLY A 147 13.64 6.04 8.88
C GLY A 147 13.97 5.69 10.33
N ILE A 148 12.99 5.71 11.23
CA ILE A 148 13.17 5.27 12.63
C ILE A 148 13.55 3.78 12.68
N PHE A 149 12.86 2.93 11.90
CA PHE A 149 13.21 1.50 11.81
C PHE A 149 14.60 1.29 11.23
N ALA A 150 14.99 2.05 10.21
CA ALA A 150 16.31 1.97 9.59
C ALA A 150 17.44 2.37 10.56
N LEU A 151 17.21 3.42 11.38
CA LEU A 151 18.15 3.84 12.42
C LEU A 151 18.35 2.76 13.48
N ASN A 152 17.25 2.19 14.00
CA ASN A 152 17.31 1.18 15.06
C ASN A 152 17.89 -0.15 14.56
N ALA A 153 17.68 -0.51 13.29
CA ALA A 153 18.22 -1.72 12.67
C ALA A 153 19.63 -1.54 12.09
N HIS A 154 20.17 -0.30 12.07
CA HIS A 154 21.39 0.09 11.37
C HIS A 154 21.48 -0.43 9.92
N SER A 155 20.35 -0.48 9.22
CA SER A 155 20.26 -1.02 7.86
C SER A 155 19.35 -0.16 6.98
N LEU A 156 19.83 0.09 5.76
CA LEU A 156 19.06 0.77 4.72
C LEU A 156 18.38 -0.21 3.75
N SER A 157 18.46 -1.52 4.01
CA SER A 157 17.72 -2.51 3.23
C SER A 157 16.42 -2.89 3.93
N ILE A 158 15.28 -2.80 3.24
CA ILE A 158 13.95 -3.22 3.70
C ILE A 158 13.95 -4.69 4.13
N SER A 159 14.73 -5.53 3.45
CA SER A 159 14.89 -6.94 3.86
C SER A 159 15.76 -7.11 5.11
N GLY A 160 16.72 -6.20 5.33
CA GLY A 160 17.66 -6.25 6.45
C GLY A 160 17.13 -5.60 7.72
N ILE A 161 16.28 -4.57 7.61
CA ILE A 161 15.66 -3.87 8.73
C ILE A 161 15.02 -4.86 9.72
N PRO A 162 14.03 -5.68 9.33
CA PRO A 162 13.32 -6.53 10.28
C PRO A 162 14.19 -7.64 10.88
N LEU A 163 15.32 -7.99 10.25
CA LEU A 163 16.25 -8.98 10.80
C LEU A 163 17.04 -8.45 11.99
N ASN A 164 17.23 -7.13 12.10
CA ASN A 164 18.02 -6.50 13.15
C ASN A 164 17.18 -5.66 14.13
N LEU A 165 15.85 -5.64 14.00
CA LEU A 165 15.00 -4.86 14.91
C LEU A 165 15.03 -5.41 16.33
N THR A 166 15.10 -4.52 17.31
CA THR A 166 14.91 -4.83 18.73
C THR A 166 13.69 -4.08 19.24
N PHE A 167 12.93 -4.67 20.16
CA PHE A 167 11.72 -4.05 20.70
C PHE A 167 12.08 -3.01 21.76
N THR A 168 12.48 -1.83 21.32
CA THR A 168 12.66 -0.63 22.17
C THR A 168 11.38 0.21 22.21
N PRO A 169 11.18 1.05 23.23
CA PRO A 169 10.06 2.00 23.26
C PRO A 169 9.91 2.83 21.99
N SER A 170 11.02 3.27 21.36
CA SER A 170 10.95 3.98 20.08
C SER A 170 10.39 3.12 18.94
N THR A 171 10.76 1.83 18.85
CA THR A 171 10.19 0.96 17.81
C THR A 171 8.70 0.73 17.97
N ILE A 172 8.19 0.64 19.21
CA ILE A 172 6.75 0.49 19.47
C ILE A 172 5.99 1.72 18.98
N LEU A 173 6.51 2.92 19.24
CA LEU A 173 5.94 4.15 18.70
C LEU A 173 6.07 4.22 17.17
N ALA A 174 7.18 3.74 16.61
CA ALA A 174 7.36 3.66 15.16
C ALA A 174 6.36 2.71 14.49
N TYR A 175 5.97 1.60 15.13
CA TYR A 175 4.91 0.73 14.63
C TYR A 175 3.56 1.45 14.57
N ALA A 176 3.22 2.24 15.59
CA ALA A 176 1.98 3.02 15.57
C ALA A 176 1.99 4.07 14.45
N LEU A 177 3.12 4.76 14.24
CA LEU A 177 3.30 5.71 13.14
C LEU A 177 3.23 5.03 11.78
N LEU A 178 3.87 3.88 11.61
CA LEU A 178 3.87 3.13 10.37
C LEU A 178 2.47 2.58 10.07
N ALA A 179 1.75 2.06 11.06
CA ALA A 179 0.36 1.63 10.91
C ALA A 179 -0.53 2.77 10.43
N TYR A 180 -0.38 3.97 11.02
CA TYR A 180 -1.08 5.17 10.57
C TYR A 180 -0.71 5.55 9.13
N ALA A 181 0.59 5.60 8.82
CA ALA A 181 1.09 5.98 7.50
C ALA A 181 0.61 5.03 6.41
N VAL A 182 0.68 3.72 6.66
CA VAL A 182 0.17 2.68 5.76
C VAL A 182 -1.34 2.79 5.55
N TYR A 183 -2.09 3.12 6.61
CA TYR A 183 -3.53 3.32 6.51
C TYR A 183 -3.89 4.54 5.65
N ALA A 184 -3.23 5.67 5.88
CA ALA A 184 -3.49 6.92 5.17
C ALA A 184 -3.00 6.87 3.71
N GLU A 185 -1.78 6.40 3.47
CA GLU A 185 -1.19 6.28 2.11
C GLU A 185 -1.89 5.18 1.27
N GLY A 186 -2.47 4.18 1.93
CA GLY A 186 -3.30 3.15 1.29
C GLY A 186 -4.65 3.68 0.76
N GLY A 187 -5.03 4.92 1.10
CA GLY A 187 -6.29 5.50 0.68
C GLY A 187 -7.50 4.72 1.19
N PHE A 188 -7.43 4.23 2.44
CA PHE A 188 -8.58 3.63 3.11
C PHE A 188 -9.47 4.71 3.73
N ILE A 189 -10.77 4.46 3.85
CA ILE A 189 -11.69 5.39 4.52
C ILE A 189 -11.25 5.53 5.99
N PRO A 190 -10.87 6.72 6.51
CA PRO A 190 -11.44 8.02 6.14
C PRO A 190 -10.53 8.96 5.33
N PHE A 191 -9.35 8.50 4.90
CA PHE A 191 -8.39 9.29 4.12
C PHE A 191 -8.58 9.17 2.59
N ASP A 192 -9.57 8.38 2.16
CA ASP A 192 -10.05 8.27 0.78
C ASP A 192 -10.81 9.54 0.32
N ILE A 193 -10.06 10.61 0.05
CA ILE A 193 -10.63 11.94 -0.27
C ILE A 193 -10.41 12.33 -1.74
N ALA A 194 -9.36 11.78 -2.37
CA ALA A 194 -9.06 12.02 -3.77
C ALA A 194 -10.02 11.30 -4.73
N GLU A 195 -10.53 10.12 -4.36
CA GLU A 195 -11.52 9.38 -5.15
C GLU A 195 -12.96 9.77 -4.79
N ALA A 196 -13.18 10.39 -3.62
CA ALA A 196 -14.49 10.63 -3.00
C ALA A 196 -15.70 10.67 -3.97
N GLU A 197 -16.30 9.49 -4.20
CA GLU A 197 -17.43 9.28 -5.12
C GLU A 197 -18.59 10.29 -4.96
N PRO A 198 -19.07 10.62 -3.74
CA PRO A 198 -20.21 11.52 -3.58
C PRO A 198 -19.85 13.01 -3.78
N GLU A 199 -18.57 13.38 -3.77
CA GLU A 199 -18.15 14.78 -3.89
C GLU A 199 -17.60 15.13 -5.29
N ILE A 200 -16.84 14.22 -5.89
CA ILE A 200 -16.05 14.47 -7.11
C ILE A 200 -16.09 13.33 -8.13
N LEU A 201 -17.10 12.45 -8.07
CA LEU A 201 -17.37 11.43 -9.10
C LEU A 201 -16.15 10.54 -9.42
N GLU A 202 -15.46 10.00 -8.40
CA GLU A 202 -14.24 9.17 -8.55
C GLU A 202 -12.93 9.97 -8.81
N GLY A 203 -13.02 11.30 -8.85
CA GLY A 203 -11.87 12.21 -8.86
C GLY A 203 -10.96 12.00 -10.07
N PRO A 204 -9.65 11.69 -9.88
CA PRO A 204 -8.72 11.46 -10.99
C PRO A 204 -9.14 10.36 -11.96
N LEU A 205 -9.97 9.40 -11.51
CA LEU A 205 -10.39 8.23 -12.28
C LEU A 205 -11.68 8.46 -13.09
N CYS A 206 -12.41 9.56 -12.86
CA CYS A 206 -13.73 9.84 -13.42
C CYS A 206 -13.81 9.66 -14.95
N GLU A 207 -12.74 10.02 -15.66
CA GLU A 207 -12.70 10.07 -17.13
C GLU A 207 -12.09 8.79 -17.74
N TYR A 208 -11.65 7.85 -16.91
CA TYR A 208 -11.09 6.57 -17.35
C TYR A 208 -12.18 5.52 -17.53
N SER A 209 -12.05 4.73 -18.60
CA SER A 209 -13.00 3.68 -18.92
C SER A 209 -12.32 2.41 -19.41
N GLY A 210 -13.07 1.30 -19.38
CA GLY A 210 -12.64 -0.02 -19.86
C GLY A 210 -11.30 -0.46 -19.29
N LYS A 211 -10.41 -0.92 -20.17
CA LYS A 211 -9.12 -1.48 -19.79
C LYS A 211 -8.23 -0.53 -18.97
N LEU A 212 -8.23 0.77 -19.26
CA LEU A 212 -7.38 1.73 -18.55
C LEU A 212 -7.83 1.92 -17.09
N LEU A 213 -9.14 1.96 -16.85
CA LEU A 213 -9.70 1.98 -15.50
C LEU A 213 -9.37 0.68 -14.76
N GLY A 214 -9.49 -0.47 -15.43
CA GLY A 214 -9.12 -1.78 -14.86
C GLY A 214 -7.67 -1.83 -14.38
N ILE A 215 -6.73 -1.29 -15.16
CA ILE A 215 -5.32 -1.22 -14.79
C ILE A 215 -5.09 -0.32 -13.57
N PHE A 216 -5.78 0.84 -13.50
CA PHE A 216 -5.71 1.74 -12.34
C PHE A 216 -6.27 1.10 -11.07
N LYS A 217 -7.45 0.46 -11.15
CA LYS A 217 -8.01 -0.23 -9.98
C LYS A 217 -7.09 -1.35 -9.52
N TRP A 218 -6.50 -2.09 -10.46
CA TRP A 218 -5.56 -3.15 -10.11
C TRP A 218 -4.27 -2.60 -9.47
N SER A 219 -3.71 -1.51 -10.00
CA SER A 219 -2.50 -0.89 -9.45
C SER A 219 -2.75 -0.35 -8.04
N MET A 220 -3.92 0.25 -7.77
CA MET A 220 -4.29 0.70 -6.43
C MET A 220 -4.40 -0.45 -5.43
N LEU A 221 -4.96 -1.59 -5.84
CA LEU A 221 -5.00 -2.80 -5.02
C LEU A 221 -3.60 -3.33 -4.71
N ILE A 222 -2.70 -3.36 -5.71
CA ILE A 222 -1.30 -3.77 -5.52
C ILE A 222 -0.57 -2.80 -4.59
N LYS A 223 -0.75 -1.48 -4.73
CA LYS A 223 -0.19 -0.47 -3.82
C LYS A 223 -0.64 -0.71 -2.38
N ARG A 224 -1.95 -0.93 -2.17
CA ARG A 224 -2.52 -1.25 -0.84
C ARG A 224 -1.88 -2.50 -0.26
N LEU A 225 -1.72 -3.56 -1.07
CA LEU A 225 -1.02 -4.76 -0.62
C LEU A 225 0.43 -4.47 -0.26
N ALA A 226 1.18 -3.73 -1.08
CA ALA A 226 2.60 -3.45 -0.84
C ALA A 226 2.82 -2.71 0.49
N LEU A 227 2.02 -1.69 0.78
CA LEU A 227 2.08 -0.94 2.04
C LEU A 227 1.76 -1.82 3.25
N LEU A 228 0.72 -2.65 3.15
CA LEU A 228 0.36 -3.57 4.23
C LEU A 228 1.39 -4.68 4.41
N TRP A 229 1.94 -5.19 3.31
CA TRP A 229 2.96 -6.22 3.34
C TRP A 229 4.27 -5.70 3.96
N LEU A 230 4.61 -4.42 3.74
CA LEU A 230 5.72 -3.76 4.44
C LEU A 230 5.51 -3.79 5.95
N PHE A 231 4.33 -3.34 6.42
CA PHE A 231 4.00 -3.35 7.85
C PHE A 231 4.04 -4.76 8.45
N VAL A 232 3.45 -5.73 7.76
CA VAL A 232 3.46 -7.13 8.17
C VAL A 232 4.87 -7.70 8.21
N SER A 233 5.70 -7.38 7.22
CA SER A 233 7.09 -7.83 7.18
C SER A 233 7.89 -7.30 8.36
N PHE A 234 7.68 -6.02 8.70
CA PHE A 234 8.34 -5.42 9.86
C PHE A 234 7.83 -5.99 11.18
N LEU A 235 6.57 -6.41 11.28
CA LEU A 235 6.01 -7.00 12.49
C LEU A 235 6.38 -8.48 12.67
N VAL A 236 6.21 -9.31 11.63
CA VAL A 236 6.26 -10.77 11.73
C VAL A 236 7.68 -11.31 11.78
N ILE A 237 8.59 -10.75 10.98
CA ILE A 237 9.96 -11.27 10.87
C ILE A 237 10.74 -11.14 12.20
N PRO A 238 10.72 -9.99 12.92
CA PRO A 238 11.41 -9.90 14.21
C PRO A 238 10.85 -10.83 15.27
N ILE A 239 9.55 -11.13 15.23
CA ILE A 239 8.90 -12.03 16.20
C ILE A 239 9.33 -13.48 15.97
N ILE A 240 9.41 -13.91 14.70
CA ILE A 240 9.64 -15.32 14.37
C ILE A 240 11.15 -15.66 14.30
N ARG A 241 12.02 -14.69 13.99
CA ARG A 241 13.45 -14.94 13.77
C ARG A 241 14.14 -15.64 14.95
N ASP A 242 13.72 -15.37 16.17
CA ASP A 242 14.36 -15.90 17.38
C ASP A 242 13.96 -17.36 17.64
N PHE A 243 12.88 -17.84 17.01
CA PHE A 243 12.34 -19.20 17.19
C PHE A 243 12.65 -20.13 16.00
N ILE A 244 12.87 -19.58 14.81
CA ILE A 244 12.99 -20.37 13.58
C ILE A 244 14.13 -19.84 12.72
N ASP A 245 14.99 -20.75 12.25
CA ASP A 245 16.02 -20.46 11.24
C ASP A 245 15.37 -20.13 9.89
N ILE A 246 15.24 -18.83 9.61
CA ILE A 246 14.67 -18.28 8.38
C ILE A 246 15.44 -18.74 7.15
N SER A 247 16.74 -19.02 7.29
CA SER A 247 17.64 -19.45 6.20
C SER A 247 17.22 -20.79 5.58
N THR A 248 16.48 -21.62 6.31
CA THR A 248 15.98 -22.91 5.83
C THR A 248 14.73 -22.75 4.97
N PHE A 249 14.52 -23.67 4.02
CA PHE A 249 13.31 -23.66 3.18
C PHE A 249 12.02 -23.79 4.00
N ALA A 250 12.02 -24.66 5.01
CA ALA A 250 10.90 -24.84 5.92
C ALA A 250 10.64 -23.58 6.76
N GLY A 251 11.70 -22.96 7.30
CA GLY A 251 11.57 -21.71 8.06
C GLY A 251 11.02 -20.57 7.22
N GLY A 252 11.52 -20.41 5.98
CA GLY A 252 10.99 -19.42 5.04
C GLY A 252 9.51 -19.61 4.70
N LEU A 253 9.04 -20.85 4.57
CA LEU A 253 7.61 -21.13 4.36
C LEU A 253 6.76 -20.79 5.59
N VAL A 254 7.24 -21.11 6.80
CA VAL A 254 6.52 -20.77 8.03
C VAL A 254 6.37 -19.26 8.18
N VAL A 255 7.43 -18.50 7.92
CA VAL A 255 7.38 -17.03 7.93
C VAL A 255 6.40 -16.51 6.88
N LEU A 256 6.42 -17.06 5.66
CA LEU A 256 5.50 -16.66 4.59
C LEU A 256 4.03 -16.95 4.96
N VAL A 257 3.75 -18.10 5.56
CA VAL A 257 2.39 -18.44 6.04
C VAL A 257 1.97 -17.49 7.16
N ALA A 258 2.85 -17.19 8.11
CA ALA A 258 2.58 -16.23 9.18
C ALA A 258 2.33 -14.82 8.65
N GLN A 259 3.09 -14.37 7.65
CA GLN A 259 2.87 -13.10 6.95
C GLN A 259 1.49 -13.11 6.26
N LEU A 260 1.13 -14.18 5.55
CA LEU A 260 -0.19 -14.28 4.91
C LEU A 260 -1.32 -14.19 5.94
N VAL A 261 -1.25 -14.95 7.03
CA VAL A 261 -2.25 -14.90 8.11
C VAL A 261 -2.36 -13.49 8.68
N ALA A 262 -1.22 -12.84 8.97
CA ALA A 262 -1.20 -11.48 9.47
C ALA A 262 -1.82 -10.48 8.48
N VAL A 263 -1.55 -10.60 7.18
CA VAL A 263 -2.18 -9.76 6.14
C VAL A 263 -3.70 -9.92 6.16
N PHE A 264 -4.22 -11.16 6.19
CA PHE A 264 -5.68 -11.38 6.22
C PHE A 264 -6.33 -10.78 7.48
N VAL A 265 -5.70 -10.96 8.65
CA VAL A 265 -6.21 -10.40 9.92
C VAL A 265 -6.20 -8.88 9.91
N LEU A 266 -5.07 -8.26 9.52
CA LEU A 266 -4.95 -6.81 9.47
C LEU A 266 -5.88 -6.18 8.43
N TYR A 267 -6.03 -6.82 7.26
CA TYR A 267 -6.96 -6.35 6.24
C TYR A 267 -8.41 -6.42 6.71
N ALA A 268 -8.78 -7.47 7.46
CA ALA A 268 -10.10 -7.57 8.09
C ALA A 268 -10.33 -6.46 9.13
N ILE A 269 -9.31 -6.15 9.95
CA ILE A 269 -9.37 -5.02 10.90
C ILE A 269 -9.56 -3.70 10.15
N ILE A 270 -8.80 -3.47 9.08
CA ILE A 270 -8.95 -2.27 8.24
C ILE A 270 -10.36 -2.18 7.68
N ALA A 271 -10.92 -3.28 7.15
CA ALA A 271 -12.29 -3.28 6.62
C ALA A 271 -13.34 -2.92 7.68
N ILE A 272 -13.14 -3.34 8.94
CA ILE A 272 -14.01 -2.95 10.07
C ILE A 272 -13.87 -1.46 10.38
N ILE A 273 -12.65 -0.93 10.39
CA ILE A 273 -12.38 0.50 10.62
C ILE A 273 -13.01 1.33 9.50
N GLU A 274 -12.89 0.92 8.24
CA GLU A 274 -13.51 1.58 7.10
C GLU A 274 -15.04 1.57 7.17
N ALA A 275 -15.64 0.48 7.64
CA ALA A 275 -17.10 0.40 7.78
C ALA A 275 -17.63 1.26 8.93
N SER A 276 -16.81 1.49 9.97
CA SER A 276 -17.23 2.18 11.20
C SER A 276 -16.96 3.69 11.16
N ASN A 277 -16.01 4.14 10.35
CA ASN A 277 -15.61 5.56 10.30
C ASN A 277 -16.21 6.28 9.09
N ALA A 278 -16.58 7.54 9.29
CA ALA A 278 -16.97 8.45 8.22
C ALA A 278 -15.74 9.11 7.59
N ARG A 279 -15.83 9.46 6.31
CA ARG A 279 -14.76 10.15 5.57
C ARG A 279 -14.40 11.50 6.21
N PHE A 280 -13.11 11.83 6.23
CA PHE A 280 -12.65 13.14 6.66
C PHE A 280 -12.79 14.16 5.54
N ARG A 281 -13.01 15.42 5.94
CA ARG A 281 -12.82 16.55 5.04
C ARG A 281 -11.31 16.79 4.83
N ILE A 282 -10.93 17.28 3.65
CA ILE A 282 -9.53 17.58 3.28
C ILE A 282 -8.81 18.39 4.37
N ASP A 283 -9.44 19.48 4.84
CA ASP A 283 -8.85 20.38 5.84
C ASP A 283 -8.51 19.65 7.15
N GLN A 284 -9.31 18.65 7.52
CA GLN A 284 -9.10 17.84 8.72
C GLN A 284 -8.00 16.82 8.47
N ALA A 285 -8.02 16.13 7.33
CA ALA A 285 -7.00 15.14 6.97
C ALA A 285 -5.59 15.75 6.94
N ILE A 286 -5.42 16.91 6.30
CA ILE A 286 -4.13 17.63 6.27
C ILE A 286 -3.71 18.00 7.69
N ARG A 287 -4.62 18.57 8.51
CA ARG A 287 -4.30 18.97 9.88
C ARG A 287 -3.88 17.77 10.76
N VAL A 288 -4.53 16.62 10.61
CA VAL A 288 -4.16 15.40 11.33
C VAL A 288 -2.79 14.90 10.84
N ASN A 289 -2.58 14.82 9.53
CA ASN A 289 -1.30 14.41 8.94
C ASN A 289 -0.15 15.31 9.40
N SER A 290 -0.32 16.63 9.41
CA SER A 290 0.70 17.56 9.90
C SER A 290 1.01 17.37 11.39
N LYS A 291 -0.01 17.08 12.23
CA LYS A 291 0.21 16.77 13.65
C LYS A 291 0.96 15.45 13.83
N VAL A 292 0.60 14.42 13.08
CA VAL A 292 1.29 13.13 13.11
C VAL A 292 2.72 13.26 12.59
N PHE A 293 2.96 14.10 11.59
CA PHE A 293 4.29 14.43 11.12
C PHE A 293 5.14 15.06 12.23
N MET A 294 4.62 16.07 12.94
CA MET A 294 5.32 16.65 14.09
C MET A 294 5.60 15.62 15.19
N ALA A 295 4.64 14.73 15.48
CA ALA A 295 4.84 13.64 16.42
C ALA A 295 5.93 12.66 15.96
N SER A 296 5.97 12.35 14.66
CA SER A 296 6.98 11.46 14.07
C SER A 296 8.40 11.99 14.22
N LEU A 297 8.60 13.32 14.14
CA LEU A 297 9.90 13.95 14.37
C LEU A 297 10.33 13.84 15.84
N VAL A 298 9.40 13.95 16.78
CA VAL A 298 9.71 13.73 18.22
C VAL A 298 10.16 12.29 18.44
N VAL A 299 9.46 11.31 17.85
CA VAL A 299 9.85 9.90 17.94
C VAL A 299 11.22 9.65 17.27
N LEU A 300 11.51 10.31 16.16
CA LEU A 300 12.83 10.26 15.51
C LEU A 300 13.94 10.75 16.44
N ILE A 301 13.72 11.85 17.18
CA ILE A 301 14.68 12.36 18.16
C ILE A 301 14.89 11.35 19.29
N ILE A 302 13.81 10.74 19.80
CA ILE A 302 13.88 9.72 20.85
C ILE A 302 14.69 8.50 20.36
N ALA A 303 14.44 8.03 19.15
CA ALA A 303 15.20 6.94 18.54
C ALA A 303 16.69 7.29 18.37
N ALA A 304 17.00 8.53 17.94
CA ALA A 304 18.38 9.00 17.81
C ALA A 304 19.12 9.09 19.15
N LEU A 305 18.39 9.31 20.26
CA LEU A 305 18.94 9.30 21.62
C LEU A 305 19.17 7.88 22.16
N GLY A 306 18.83 6.83 21.40
CA GLY A 306 19.06 5.44 21.76
C GLY A 306 17.98 4.82 22.67
N TRP A 307 16.81 5.45 22.75
CA TRP A 307 15.62 4.94 23.45
C TRP A 307 14.67 4.23 22.49
#